data_AF-A0A7J9QIQ4-F1
#
_entry.id   AF-A0A7J9QIQ4-F1
#
_cell.length_a   1.000
_cell.length_b   1.000
_cell.length_c   1.000
_cell.angle_alpha   90.00
_cell.angle_beta   90.00
_cell.angle_gamma   90.00
#
_symmetry.space_group_name_H-M   'P 1'
#
loop_
_entity.id
_entity.type
_entity.pdbx_description
1 polymer ?
#
loop_
_entity_poly.entity_id
_entity_poly.type
_entity_poly.pdbx_seq_one_letter_code
_entity_poly.pdbx_strand_id
1 'polypeptide(L)'
;MSEFKGSNFNNIIRKIIKKSLFTERQVEIILNQKNLLESEFAISKGAYYRQVGQSREKLVSLFYSIILLRGLGIILPDDIDVISKLSEQISVINESDIFPEREEEVISVIDRLVRQACSM
;
A
#
# COMPACT_ATOMS: atom_id res chain seq x y z
N MET A 1 -10.91 11.11 -25.99
CA MET A 1 -9.60 10.50 -25.67
C MET A 1 -9.27 10.92 -24.25
N SER A 2 -9.46 10.03 -23.28
CA SER A 2 -9.17 10.35 -21.88
C SER A 2 -7.66 10.41 -21.71
N GLU A 3 -7.13 11.63 -21.52
CA GLU A 3 -5.79 11.81 -21.00
C GLU A 3 -5.65 10.92 -19.77
N PHE A 4 -4.73 9.95 -19.83
CA PHE A 4 -4.26 9.27 -18.65
C PHE A 4 -3.67 10.35 -17.74
N LYS A 5 -4.46 10.87 -16.80
CA LYS A 5 -3.91 11.58 -15.63
C LYS A 5 -2.82 10.67 -15.10
N GLY A 6 -1.58 11.17 -15.09
CA GLY A 6 -0.46 10.46 -14.48
C GLY A 6 -0.89 10.00 -13.08
N SER A 7 -0.45 8.82 -12.70
CA SER A 7 -0.82 8.26 -11.39
C SER A 7 -0.44 9.21 -10.25
N ASN A 8 -1.33 9.33 -9.26
CA ASN A 8 -1.16 10.21 -8.09
C ASN A 8 -0.02 9.78 -7.16
N PHE A 9 0.62 8.64 -7.44
CA PHE A 9 1.69 8.08 -6.63
C PHE A 9 3.04 8.26 -7.30
N ASN A 10 4.09 8.48 -6.51
CA ASN A 10 5.47 8.35 -6.98
C ASN A 10 5.81 6.89 -7.33
N ASN A 11 6.93 6.66 -8.03
CA ASN A 11 7.26 5.34 -8.56
C ASN A 11 7.50 4.28 -7.47
N ILE A 12 8.09 4.68 -6.33
CA ILE A 12 8.31 3.78 -5.18
C ILE A 12 6.97 3.30 -4.62
N ILE A 13 6.04 4.21 -4.36
CA ILE A 13 4.70 3.86 -3.87
C ILE A 13 3.97 2.96 -4.88
N ARG A 14 4.05 3.24 -6.20
CA ARG A 14 3.47 2.34 -7.22
C ARG A 14 4.07 0.94 -7.17
N LYS A 15 5.38 0.82 -7.00
CA LYS A 15 6.07 -0.49 -6.88
C LYS A 15 5.63 -1.23 -5.61
N ILE A 16 5.43 -0.54 -4.49
CA ILE A 16 4.89 -1.11 -3.25
C ILE A 16 3.44 -1.57 -3.44
N ILE A 17 2.58 -0.73 -4.02
CA ILE A 17 1.18 -1.07 -4.32
C ILE A 17 1.11 -2.36 -5.15
N LYS A 18 1.94 -2.48 -6.20
CA LYS A 18 2.00 -3.68 -7.05
C LYS A 18 2.40 -4.97 -6.31
N LYS A 19 3.13 -4.87 -5.20
CA LYS A 19 3.50 -6.00 -4.33
C LYS A 19 2.47 -6.25 -3.22
N SER A 20 1.53 -5.33 -3.02
CA SER A 20 0.50 -5.41 -1.98
C SER A 20 -0.76 -6.14 -2.43
N LEU A 21 -1.70 -6.35 -1.50
CA LEU A 21 -3.02 -6.92 -1.82
C LEU A 21 -3.97 -5.94 -2.54
N PHE A 22 -3.65 -4.64 -2.57
CA PHE A 22 -4.53 -3.60 -3.11
C PHE A 22 -4.10 -3.19 -4.51
N THR A 23 -5.08 -2.90 -5.37
CA THR A 23 -4.80 -2.22 -6.64
C THR A 23 -4.61 -0.73 -6.38
N GLU A 24 -3.93 -0.06 -7.30
CA GLU A 24 -3.72 1.39 -7.23
C GLU A 24 -5.03 2.17 -7.05
N ARG A 25 -6.04 1.81 -7.86
CA ARG A 25 -7.38 2.39 -7.74
C ARG A 25 -8.04 2.15 -6.39
N GLN A 26 -7.84 0.98 -5.78
CA GLN A 26 -8.35 0.71 -4.43
C GLN A 26 -7.65 1.58 -3.39
N VAL A 27 -6.35 1.80 -3.53
CA VAL A 27 -5.59 2.71 -2.66
C VAL A 27 -6.09 4.16 -2.82
N GLU A 28 -6.28 4.65 -4.05
CA GLU A 28 -6.86 6.00 -4.28
C GLU A 28 -8.25 6.14 -3.65
N ILE A 29 -9.11 5.12 -3.79
CA ILE A 29 -10.44 5.14 -3.18
C ILE A 29 -10.35 5.19 -1.66
N ILE A 30 -9.43 4.43 -1.04
CA ILE A 30 -9.21 4.45 0.40
C ILE A 30 -8.74 5.84 0.85
N LEU A 31 -7.75 6.41 0.17
CA LEU A 31 -7.23 7.74 0.49
C LEU A 31 -8.30 8.83 0.34
N ASN A 32 -9.09 8.77 -0.74
CA ASN A 32 -10.19 9.70 -0.98
C ASN A 32 -11.30 9.58 0.08
N GLN A 33 -11.67 8.37 0.49
CA GLN A 33 -12.63 8.15 1.59
C GLN A 33 -12.10 8.62 2.96
N LYS A 34 -10.78 8.73 3.12
CA LYS A 34 -10.12 9.23 4.33
C LYS A 34 -9.78 10.72 4.26
N ASN A 35 -10.16 11.41 3.18
CA ASN A 35 -9.81 12.81 2.91
C ASN A 35 -8.29 13.06 2.92
N LEU A 36 -7.49 12.07 2.50
CA LEU A 36 -6.03 12.14 2.42
C LEU A 36 -5.54 12.49 1.01
N LEU A 37 -6.38 12.27 0.00
CA LEU A 37 -6.11 12.58 -1.40
C LEU A 37 -7.45 12.89 -2.08
N GLU A 38 -7.57 14.04 -2.74
CA GLU A 38 -8.75 14.33 -3.56
C GLU A 38 -8.57 13.68 -4.94
N SER A 39 -9.44 12.74 -5.29
CA SER A 39 -9.38 12.02 -6.55
C SER A 39 -10.75 11.97 -7.23
N GLU A 40 -10.76 12.34 -8.50
CA GLU A 40 -11.93 12.23 -9.35
C GLU A 40 -11.93 10.90 -10.09
N PHE A 41 -13.06 10.18 -10.03
CA PHE A 41 -13.22 8.90 -10.70
C PHE A 41 -14.23 9.02 -11.84
N ALA A 42 -13.82 8.70 -13.06
CA ALA A 42 -14.68 8.69 -14.25
C ALA A 42 -15.63 7.46 -14.27
N ILE A 43 -16.45 7.30 -13.24
CA ILE A 43 -17.46 6.24 -13.09
C ILE A 43 -18.73 6.77 -12.44
N SER A 44 -19.82 6.00 -12.53
CA SER A 44 -21.07 6.37 -11.85
C SER A 44 -20.92 6.31 -10.32
N LYS A 45 -21.73 7.10 -9.60
CA LYS A 45 -21.78 7.09 -8.13
C LYS A 45 -22.02 5.67 -7.58
N GLY A 46 -22.94 4.92 -8.19
CA GLY A 46 -23.22 3.54 -7.76
C GLY A 46 -22.03 2.59 -7.96
N ALA A 47 -21.30 2.72 -9.08
CA ALA A 47 -20.07 1.95 -9.29
C ALA A 47 -18.98 2.33 -8.29
N TYR A 48 -18.89 3.62 -7.93
CA TYR A 48 -17.92 4.12 -6.95
C TYR A 48 -18.17 3.51 -5.57
N TYR A 49 -19.40 3.59 -5.06
CA TYR A 49 -19.74 3.02 -3.76
C TYR A 49 -19.56 1.49 -3.70
N ARG A 50 -19.75 0.77 -4.82
CA ARG A 50 -19.38 -0.65 -4.89
C ARG A 50 -17.88 -0.88 -4.72
N GLN A 51 -17.04 -0.08 -5.38
CA GLN A 51 -15.58 -0.18 -5.21
C GLN A 51 -15.12 0.24 -3.80
N VAL A 52 -15.78 1.23 -3.19
CA VAL A 52 -15.57 1.58 -1.77
C VAL A 52 -15.86 0.37 -0.88
N GLY A 53 -17.01 -0.27 -1.06
CA GLY A 53 -17.38 -1.48 -0.31
C GLY A 53 -16.36 -2.61 -0.48
N GLN A 54 -15.95 -2.90 -1.73
CA GLN A 54 -14.92 -3.91 -2.00
C GLN A 54 -13.57 -3.60 -1.36
N SER A 55 -13.16 -2.32 -1.38
CA SER A 55 -11.90 -1.88 -0.75
C SER A 55 -11.96 -1.99 0.78
N ARG A 56 -13.12 -1.66 1.37
CA ARG A 56 -13.38 -1.81 2.80
C ARG A 56 -13.35 -3.28 3.23
N GLU A 57 -14.03 -4.18 2.52
CA GLU A 57 -14.01 -5.61 2.83
C GLU A 57 -12.60 -6.18 2.76
N LYS A 58 -11.81 -5.78 1.75
CA LYS A 58 -10.40 -6.21 1.65
C LYS A 58 -9.56 -5.72 2.84
N LEU A 59 -9.77 -4.48 3.32
CA LEU A 59 -9.12 -3.99 4.54
C LEU A 59 -9.52 -4.81 5.76
N VAL A 60 -10.81 -5.11 5.93
CA VAL A 60 -11.30 -5.96 7.03
C VAL A 60 -10.64 -7.34 6.98
N SER A 61 -10.59 -7.98 5.80
CA SER A 61 -9.91 -9.27 5.64
C SER A 61 -8.42 -9.19 5.97
N LEU A 62 -7.72 -8.12 5.58
CA LEU A 62 -6.32 -7.92 5.94
C LEU A 62 -6.12 -7.89 7.47
N PHE A 63 -6.96 -7.15 8.20
CA PHE A 63 -6.87 -7.10 9.67
C PHE A 63 -7.11 -8.46 10.30
N TYR A 64 -8.12 -9.21 9.86
CA TYR A 64 -8.34 -10.57 10.37
C TYR A 64 -7.18 -11.52 10.03
N SER A 65 -6.58 -11.40 8.86
CA SER A 65 -5.38 -12.18 8.50
C SER A 65 -4.20 -11.89 9.43
N ILE A 66 -3.93 -10.61 9.74
CA ILE A 66 -2.86 -10.24 10.68
C ILE A 66 -3.15 -10.82 12.08
N ILE A 67 -4.38 -10.67 12.57
CA ILE A 67 -4.81 -11.22 13.87
C ILE A 67 -4.61 -12.74 13.92
N LEU A 68 -5.04 -13.45 12.88
CA LEU A 68 -4.91 -14.90 12.77
C LEU A 68 -3.43 -15.34 12.80
N LEU A 69 -2.60 -14.75 11.92
CA LEU A 69 -1.19 -15.12 11.79
C LEU A 69 -0.38 -14.81 13.05
N ARG A 70 -0.65 -13.67 13.69
CA ARG A 70 -0.09 -13.36 15.03
C ARG A 70 -0.61 -14.39 16.04
N GLY A 71 -1.92 -14.64 16.09
CA GLY A 71 -2.53 -15.54 17.08
C GLY A 71 -1.93 -16.96 17.05
N LEU A 72 -1.50 -17.40 15.87
CA LEU A 72 -0.83 -18.69 15.66
C LEU A 72 0.69 -18.67 15.86
N GLY A 73 1.27 -17.51 16.18
CA GLY A 73 2.73 -17.36 16.35
C GLY A 73 3.53 -17.41 15.05
N ILE A 74 2.88 -17.19 13.89
CA ILE A 74 3.53 -17.16 12.58
C ILE A 74 4.21 -15.82 12.34
N ILE A 75 3.54 -14.72 12.71
CA ILE A 75 4.13 -13.38 12.74
C ILE A 75 4.56 -13.12 14.18
N LEU A 76 5.88 -12.96 14.39
CA LEU A 76 6.47 -12.68 15.69
C LEU A 76 6.44 -11.17 15.98
N PRO A 77 6.57 -10.76 17.26
CA PRO A 77 6.66 -9.35 17.63
C PRO A 77 7.78 -8.61 16.86
N ASP A 78 8.94 -9.25 16.69
CA ASP A 78 10.08 -8.67 15.99
C ASP A 78 9.78 -8.40 14.50
N ASP A 79 8.93 -9.22 13.86
CA ASP A 79 8.51 -9.01 12.47
C ASP A 79 7.63 -7.75 12.35
N ILE A 80 6.79 -7.48 13.35
CA ILE A 80 5.97 -6.26 13.42
C ILE A 80 6.84 -5.02 13.59
N ASP A 81 7.93 -5.11 14.36
CA ASP A 81 8.88 -4.01 14.52
C ASP A 81 9.60 -3.69 13.21
N VAL A 82 9.98 -4.71 12.43
CA VAL A 82 10.55 -4.54 11.09
C VAL A 82 9.55 -3.85 10.16
N ILE A 83 8.29 -4.31 10.14
CA ILE A 83 7.23 -3.71 9.33
C ILE A 83 6.98 -2.25 9.72
N SER A 84 6.99 -1.95 11.02
CA SER A 84 6.78 -0.58 11.53
C SER A 84 7.90 0.36 11.08
N LYS A 85 9.17 -0.05 11.25
CA LYS A 85 10.33 0.72 10.78
C LYS A 85 10.32 0.94 9.25
N LEU A 86 9.95 -0.08 8.49
CA LEU A 86 9.78 0.05 7.04
C LEU A 86 8.67 1.04 6.66
N SER A 87 7.57 1.04 7.40
CA SER A 87 6.42 1.94 7.15
C SER A 87 6.75 3.40 7.45
N GLU A 88 7.53 3.67 8.50
CA GLU A 88 8.06 5.00 8.80
C GLU A 88 8.96 5.50 7.67
N GLN A 89 9.86 4.64 7.17
CA GLN A 89 10.73 5.01 6.04
C GLN A 89 9.94 5.31 4.76
N ILE A 90 8.88 4.56 4.47
CA ILE A 90 8.00 4.84 3.32
C ILE A 90 7.34 6.22 3.43
N SER A 91 6.95 6.63 4.64
CA SER A 91 6.33 7.94 4.87
C SER A 91 7.32 9.08 4.57
N VAL A 92 8.57 8.95 5.01
CA VAL A 92 9.66 9.89 4.69
C VAL A 92 9.96 9.91 3.18
N ILE A 93 9.96 8.75 2.54
CA ILE A 93 10.16 8.60 1.10
C ILE A 93 9.04 9.30 0.30
N ASN A 94 7.79 9.20 0.76
CA ASN A 94 6.66 9.82 0.09
C ASN A 94 6.70 11.36 0.11
N GLU A 95 7.41 11.93 1.08
CA GLU A 95 7.57 13.38 1.28
C GLU A 95 8.87 13.94 0.68
N SER A 96 9.78 13.08 0.19
CA SER A 96 11.11 13.49 -0.29
C SER A 96 11.30 13.27 -1.80
N ASP A 97 12.00 14.20 -2.44
CA ASP A 97 12.44 14.06 -3.83
C ASP A 97 13.60 13.05 -3.89
N ILE A 98 13.28 11.80 -4.18
CA ILE A 98 14.27 10.73 -4.36
C ILE A 98 14.72 10.72 -5.80
N PHE A 99 16.04 10.79 -6.00
CA PHE A 99 16.64 10.61 -7.31
C PHE A 99 16.24 9.26 -7.93
N PRO A 100 15.78 9.20 -9.19
CA PRO A 100 15.30 7.98 -9.84
C PRO A 100 16.26 6.79 -9.72
N GLU A 101 17.57 7.06 -9.72
CA GLU A 101 18.64 6.06 -9.64
C GLU A 101 18.67 5.33 -8.29
N ARG A 102 18.13 5.93 -7.22
CA ARG A 102 18.07 5.34 -5.88
C ARG A 102 16.77 4.58 -5.60
N GLU A 103 15.75 4.73 -6.44
CA GLU A 103 14.46 4.08 -6.22
C GLU A 103 14.56 2.54 -6.28
N GLU A 104 15.42 2.00 -7.14
CA GLU A 104 15.64 0.56 -7.23
C GLU A 104 16.32 0.01 -5.97
N GLU A 105 17.31 0.73 -5.46
CA GLU A 105 18.00 0.38 -4.22
C GLU A 105 17.02 0.35 -3.04
N VAL A 106 16.21 1.41 -2.88
CA VAL A 106 15.19 1.49 -1.83
C VAL A 106 14.23 0.30 -1.91
N ILE A 107 13.71 0.00 -3.10
CA ILE A 107 12.78 -1.13 -3.28
C ILE A 107 13.47 -2.47 -3.00
N SER A 108 14.74 -2.63 -3.37
CA SER A 108 15.49 -3.85 -3.10
C SER A 108 15.69 -4.09 -1.60
N VAL A 109 15.94 -3.02 -0.82
CA VAL A 109 16.08 -3.08 0.64
C VAL A 109 14.75 -3.47 1.29
N ILE A 110 13.64 -2.86 0.85
CA ILE A 110 12.29 -3.22 1.32
C ILE A 110 12.00 -4.69 1.01
N ASP A 111 12.24 -5.14 -0.22
CA ASP A 111 11.98 -6.54 -0.62
C ASP A 111 12.80 -7.53 0.20
N ARG A 112 14.08 -7.22 0.45
CA ARG A 112 14.95 -8.06 1.29
C ARG A 112 14.43 -8.16 2.71
N LEU A 113 14.08 -7.03 3.33
CA LEU A 113 13.60 -7.01 4.72
C LEU A 113 12.25 -7.72 4.88
N VAL A 114 11.31 -7.51 3.94
CA VAL A 114 10.03 -8.24 3.93
C VAL A 114 10.24 -9.74 3.78
N ARG A 115 11.17 -10.18 2.91
CA ARG A 115 11.47 -11.62 2.76
C ARG A 115 12.16 -12.22 3.97
N GLN A 116 12.99 -11.46 4.67
CA GLN A 116 13.62 -11.90 5.92
C GLN A 116 12.58 -12.07 7.03
N ALA A 117 11.65 -11.11 7.19
CA ALA A 117 10.56 -11.24 8.15
C ALA A 117 9.60 -12.41 7.84
N CYS A 118 9.55 -12.83 6.57
CA CYS A 118 8.75 -13.95 6.12
C CYS A 118 9.55 -15.24 5.91
N SER A 119 10.81 -15.32 6.35
CA SER A 119 11.62 -16.52 6.13
C SER A 119 11.10 -17.66 7.00
N MET A 120 10.57 -18.69 6.33
CA MET A 120 10.14 -19.96 6.92
C MET A 120 11.33 -20.89 7.16
#